data_AF-A3ZV02-F1
#
_entry.id   AF-A3ZV02-F1
#
_cell.length_a   1.000
_cell.length_b   1.000
_cell.length_c   1.000
_cell.angle_alpha   90.00
_cell.angle_beta   90.00
_cell.angle_gamma   90.00
#
_symmetry.space_group_name_H-M   'P 1'
#
loop_
_entity.id
_entity.type
_entity.pdbx_description
1 polymer ?
#
loop_
_entity_poly.entity_id
_entity_poly.type
_entity_poly.pdbx_seq_one_letter_code
_entity_poly.pdbx_strand_id
1 'polypeptide(L)'
;MAMAAVRSVGLTQVTVTALDQKAEPRDHLIPLVKQTEALPDYRIVINTTTGRRINLGARPNQSAIDGLTWRLSDPISIDEIASIRLEDQDKLVSDAIVEVQLSSEAVTAGNYKFEFLTERSLAVGFQSFFKTPVGIAIGTAFTLAVLLILLMLFASLFGGVVG
;
A
#
# COMPACT_ATOMS: atom_id res chain seq x y z
N MET A 1 -24.18 -0.52 12.08
CA MET A 1 -23.04 0.42 12.14
C MET A 1 -21.66 -0.26 12.32
N ALA A 2 -21.55 -1.48 12.86
CA ALA A 2 -20.24 -2.11 13.10
C ALA A 2 -19.39 -2.38 11.84
N MET A 3 -19.99 -2.75 10.70
CA MET A 3 -19.21 -3.04 9.48
C MET A 3 -18.56 -1.81 8.82
N ALA A 4 -19.11 -0.61 8.99
CA ALA A 4 -18.51 0.61 8.44
C ALA A 4 -17.27 1.05 9.24
N ALA A 5 -17.27 0.78 10.56
CA ALA A 5 -16.17 1.09 11.45
C ALA A 5 -14.90 0.27 11.12
N VAL A 6 -15.07 -1.01 10.80
CA VAL A 6 -13.95 -1.92 10.45
C VAL A 6 -13.33 -1.56 9.09
N ARG A 7 -14.14 -1.10 8.13
CA ARG A 7 -13.68 -0.73 6.78
C ARG A 7 -13.01 0.64 6.68
N SER A 8 -12.90 1.34 7.80
CA SER A 8 -12.22 2.65 7.86
C SER A 8 -10.79 2.53 8.36
N VAL A 9 -10.29 1.32 8.61
CA VAL A 9 -8.92 1.08 9.07
C VAL A 9 -8.01 0.88 7.87
N GLY A 10 -6.95 1.67 7.78
CA GLY A 10 -5.93 1.56 6.75
C GLY A 10 -4.55 1.37 7.35
N LEU A 11 -3.68 0.66 6.64
CA LEU A 11 -2.25 0.57 6.91
C LEU A 11 -1.60 1.93 6.62
N THR A 12 -0.89 2.48 7.60
CA THR A 12 -0.18 3.77 7.48
C THR A 12 1.32 3.62 7.59
N GLN A 13 1.79 2.55 8.23
CA GLN A 13 3.22 2.29 8.39
C GLN A 13 3.52 0.79 8.40
N VAL A 14 4.65 0.43 7.79
CA VAL A 14 5.29 -0.88 7.94
C VAL A 14 6.67 -0.66 8.54
N THR A 15 6.99 -1.38 9.60
CA THR A 15 8.34 -1.43 10.18
C THR A 15 8.86 -2.86 10.06
N VAL A 16 10.09 -3.02 9.57
CA VAL A 16 10.74 -4.33 9.44
C VAL A 16 12.04 -4.34 10.21
N THR A 17 12.18 -5.31 11.09
CA THR A 17 13.35 -5.47 11.96
C THR A 17 14.00 -6.82 11.70
N ALA A 18 15.29 -6.84 11.38
CA ALA A 18 16.07 -8.07 11.31
C ALA A 18 16.28 -8.63 12.71
N LEU A 19 16.16 -9.95 12.86
CA LEU A 19 16.32 -10.64 14.14
C LEU A 19 17.79 -11.00 14.42
N ASP A 20 18.54 -11.32 13.38
CA ASP A 20 19.98 -11.58 13.43
C ASP A 20 20.72 -10.81 12.34
N GLN A 21 21.62 -9.91 12.75
CA GLN A 21 22.44 -9.11 11.84
C GLN A 21 23.34 -9.96 10.93
N LYS A 22 23.77 -11.14 11.40
CA LYS A 22 24.66 -12.01 10.62
C LYS A 22 23.94 -12.74 9.48
N ALA A 23 22.62 -12.88 9.59
CA ALA A 23 21.77 -13.51 8.60
C ALA A 23 21.13 -12.50 7.63
N GLU A 24 21.43 -11.20 7.75
CA GLU A 24 21.07 -10.24 6.71
C GLU A 24 21.81 -10.56 5.40
N PRO A 25 21.13 -10.51 4.24
CA PRO A 25 21.77 -10.57 2.95
C PRO A 25 22.88 -9.53 2.88
N ARG A 26 24.00 -9.89 2.28
CA ARG A 26 25.06 -8.95 1.96
C ARG A 26 25.38 -9.15 0.50
N ASP A 27 25.63 -8.06 -0.20
CA ASP A 27 26.08 -8.13 -1.59
C ASP A 27 27.47 -8.76 -1.61
N HIS A 28 27.51 -10.06 -1.89
CA HIS A 28 28.75 -10.79 -2.09
C HIS A 28 29.15 -10.63 -3.55
N LEU A 29 30.00 -9.66 -3.88
CA LEU A 29 30.39 -9.47 -5.28
C LEU A 29 31.90 -9.41 -5.55
N ILE A 30 32.28 -10.37 -6.42
CA ILE A 30 33.42 -10.47 -7.32
C ILE A 30 34.80 -10.70 -6.66
N PRO A 31 35.46 -11.85 -6.94
CA PRO A 31 36.66 -12.31 -6.24
C PRO A 31 37.95 -11.48 -6.44
N LEU A 32 37.90 -10.27 -7.03
CA LEU A 32 39.09 -9.50 -7.44
C LEU A 32 39.23 -8.10 -6.85
N VAL A 33 38.25 -7.61 -6.07
CA VAL A 33 38.34 -6.28 -5.42
C VAL A 33 37.92 -6.42 -3.97
N LYS A 34 38.76 -5.97 -3.03
CA LYS A 34 38.38 -5.82 -1.61
C LYS A 34 37.27 -4.78 -1.53
N GLN A 35 36.01 -5.21 -1.61
CA GLN A 35 34.88 -4.32 -1.42
C GLN A 35 34.47 -4.30 0.04
N THR A 36 34.11 -3.11 0.49
CA THR A 36 33.41 -2.89 1.75
C THR A 36 32.09 -3.65 1.68
N GLU A 37 31.77 -4.44 2.71
CA GLU A 37 30.49 -5.16 2.79
C GLU A 37 29.34 -4.15 2.64
N ALA A 38 28.70 -4.14 1.46
CA ALA A 38 27.56 -3.27 1.21
C ALA A 38 26.33 -3.92 1.83
N LEU A 39 25.56 -3.10 2.55
CA LEU A 39 24.26 -3.50 3.09
C LEU A 39 23.23 -3.51 1.96
N PRO A 40 22.21 -4.38 2.04
CA PRO A 40 21.21 -4.53 0.98
C PRO A 40 20.34 -3.29 0.86
N ASP A 41 19.71 -3.13 -0.30
CA ASP A 41 18.83 -2.01 -0.61
C ASP A 41 17.38 -2.46 -0.40
N TYR A 42 16.96 -2.58 0.86
CA TYR A 42 15.64 -3.10 1.21
C TYR A 42 14.50 -2.24 0.65
N ARG A 43 13.48 -2.89 0.09
CA ARG A 43 12.21 -2.25 -0.29
C ARG A 43 11.00 -3.04 0.18
N ILE A 44 9.91 -2.31 0.45
CA ILE A 44 8.61 -2.93 0.73
C ILE A 44 7.69 -2.81 -0.47
N VAL A 45 7.11 -3.94 -0.86
CA VAL A 45 6.07 -4.02 -1.87
C VAL A 45 4.81 -4.60 -1.26
N ILE A 46 3.71 -3.86 -1.36
CA ILE A 46 2.39 -4.31 -0.96
C ILE A 46 1.70 -4.84 -2.21
N ASN A 47 1.34 -6.12 -2.19
CA ASN A 47 0.51 -6.73 -3.22
C ASN A 47 -0.94 -6.62 -2.80
N THR A 48 -1.77 -6.05 -3.66
CA THR A 48 -3.19 -5.90 -3.38
C THR A 48 -3.99 -7.12 -3.85
N THR A 49 -5.20 -7.30 -3.31
CA THR A 49 -6.15 -8.33 -3.74
C THR A 49 -6.57 -8.21 -5.20
N THR A 50 -6.38 -7.03 -5.81
CA THR A 50 -6.60 -6.77 -7.24
C THR A 50 -5.41 -7.14 -8.14
N GLY A 51 -4.29 -7.60 -7.56
CA GLY A 51 -3.04 -7.88 -8.27
C GLY A 51 -2.15 -6.66 -8.52
N ARG A 52 -2.59 -5.44 -8.16
CA ARG A 52 -1.74 -4.24 -8.21
C ARG A 52 -0.63 -4.33 -7.16
N ARG A 53 0.58 -3.92 -7.53
CA ARG A 53 1.75 -3.79 -6.65
C ARG A 53 1.94 -2.32 -6.27
N ILE A 54 2.13 -2.04 -4.99
CA ILE A 54 2.41 -0.69 -4.46
C ILE A 54 3.78 -0.73 -3.81
N ASN A 55 4.73 0.06 -4.33
CA ASN A 55 6.09 0.14 -3.82
C ASN A 55 6.20 1.33 -2.85
N LEU A 56 6.70 1.08 -1.64
CA LEU A 56 6.85 2.11 -0.60
C LEU A 56 8.21 2.84 -0.63
N GLY A 57 9.05 2.53 -1.63
CA GLY A 57 10.40 3.05 -1.76
C GLY A 57 11.44 2.15 -1.11
N ALA A 58 12.71 2.40 -1.45
CA ALA A 58 13.85 1.65 -0.93
C ALA A 58 14.57 2.40 0.20
N ARG A 59 15.21 1.64 1.08
CA ARG A 59 16.12 2.09 2.13
C ARG A 59 17.52 1.62 1.77
N PRO A 60 18.26 2.42 0.98
CA PRO A 60 19.51 1.95 0.43
C PRO A 60 20.60 1.85 1.50
N ASN A 61 21.40 0.79 1.45
CA ASN A 61 22.55 0.56 2.31
C ASN A 61 22.25 0.73 3.81
N GLN A 62 21.07 0.25 4.26
CA GLN A 62 20.66 0.33 5.65
C GLN A 62 20.36 -1.07 6.19
N SER A 63 20.89 -1.38 7.37
CA SER A 63 20.59 -2.62 8.07
C SER A 63 19.20 -2.53 8.69
N ALA A 64 18.51 -3.66 8.71
CA ALA A 64 17.21 -3.76 9.36
C ALA A 64 17.29 -4.07 10.85
N ILE A 65 18.48 -4.19 11.45
CA ILE A 65 18.65 -4.58 12.86
C ILE A 65 17.95 -3.63 13.85
N ASP A 66 17.97 -2.32 13.56
CA ASP A 66 17.33 -1.28 14.39
C ASP A 66 15.90 -0.96 13.95
N GLY A 67 15.39 -1.67 12.93
CA GLY A 67 14.08 -1.45 12.36
C GLY A 67 14.07 -0.39 11.25
N LEU A 68 13.68 -0.80 10.04
CA LEU A 68 13.43 0.10 8.91
C LEU A 68 11.96 0.40 8.80
N THR A 69 11.62 1.69 8.64
CA THR A 69 10.23 2.15 8.65
C THR A 69 9.85 2.77 7.31
N TRP A 70 8.72 2.32 6.76
CA TRP A 70 8.06 2.87 5.57
C TRP A 70 6.72 3.45 5.97
N ARG A 71 6.57 4.77 5.81
CA ARG A 71 5.31 5.47 6.02
C ARG A 71 4.61 5.66 4.68
N LEU A 72 3.33 5.35 4.66
CA LEU A 72 2.50 5.54 3.48
C LEU A 72 2.02 6.99 3.45
N SER A 73 2.10 7.64 2.27
CA SER A 73 1.51 8.98 2.08
C SER A 73 -0.01 8.94 2.20
N ASP A 74 -0.60 7.84 1.71
CA ASP A 74 -2.04 7.59 1.70
C ASP A 74 -2.30 6.22 2.34
N PRO A 75 -3.15 6.15 3.38
CA PRO A 75 -3.44 4.87 4.03
C PRO A 75 -4.07 3.88 3.04
N ILE A 76 -3.62 2.62 3.06
CA ILE A 76 -4.18 1.55 2.23
C ILE A 76 -5.16 0.74 3.05
N SER A 77 -6.38 0.52 2.55
CA SER A 77 -7.38 -0.28 3.24
C SER A 77 -6.89 -1.70 3.49
N ILE A 78 -7.06 -2.20 4.71
CA ILE A 78 -6.54 -3.53 5.11
C ILE A 78 -7.12 -4.69 4.28
N ASP A 79 -8.37 -4.57 3.80
CA ASP A 79 -9.04 -5.55 2.94
C ASP A 79 -8.54 -5.54 1.49
N GLU A 80 -7.80 -4.49 1.10
CA GLU A 80 -7.15 -4.41 -0.20
C GLU A 80 -5.78 -5.08 -0.19
N ILE A 81 -5.20 -5.36 0.98
CA ILE A 81 -3.85 -5.91 1.10
C ILE A 81 -3.93 -7.43 1.05
N ALA A 82 -3.35 -8.03 0.01
CA ALA A 82 -3.21 -9.49 -0.09
C ALA A 82 -1.95 -9.96 0.65
N SER A 83 -0.83 -9.27 0.44
CA SER A 83 0.43 -9.58 1.11
C SER A 83 1.38 -8.38 1.12
N ILE A 84 2.35 -8.43 2.02
CA ILE A 84 3.42 -7.45 2.17
C ILE A 84 4.73 -8.19 2.02
N ARG A 85 5.56 -7.73 1.10
CA ARG A 85 6.81 -8.39 0.73
C ARG A 85 7.99 -7.46 0.97
N LEU A 86 9.02 -8.00 1.61
CA LEU A 86 10.35 -7.41 1.67
C LEU A 86 11.16 -7.95 0.50
N GLU A 87 11.71 -7.05 -0.30
CA GLU A 87 12.55 -7.38 -1.44
C GLU A 87 13.90 -6.69 -1.29
N ASP A 88 14.94 -7.32 -1.81
CA ASP A 88 16.24 -6.67 -2.02
C ASP A 88 16.23 -5.98 -3.38
N GLN A 89 16.64 -4.72 -3.42
CA GLN A 89 16.79 -3.99 -4.67
C GLN A 89 18.23 -4.07 -5.16
N ASP A 90 18.66 -5.27 -5.57
CA ASP A 90 19.90 -5.38 -6.33
C ASP A 90 19.70 -4.81 -7.75
N LYS A 91 20.77 -4.24 -8.32
CA LYS A 91 20.81 -3.58 -9.62
C LYS A 91 20.49 -4.53 -10.78
N LEU A 92 20.59 -5.83 -10.55
CA LEU A 92 20.45 -6.85 -11.59
C LEU A 92 19.14 -7.63 -11.48
N VAL A 93 18.71 -8.00 -10.27
CA VAL A 93 17.47 -8.77 -10.05
C VAL A 93 16.84 -8.32 -8.73
N SER A 94 15.55 -7.96 -8.74
CA SER A 94 14.82 -7.75 -7.49
C SER A 94 14.31 -9.07 -6.97
N ASP A 95 14.91 -9.56 -5.88
CA ASP A 95 14.54 -10.83 -5.28
C ASP A 95 13.67 -10.64 -4.05
N ALA A 96 12.63 -11.47 -3.95
CA ALA A 96 11.78 -11.53 -2.78
C ALA A 96 12.55 -12.20 -1.64
N ILE A 97 12.83 -11.45 -0.58
CA ILE A 97 13.47 -12.00 0.62
C ILE A 97 12.44 -12.79 1.43
N VAL A 98 11.30 -12.14 1.72
CA VAL A 98 10.21 -12.75 2.50
C VAL A 98 8.89 -12.06 2.20
N GLU A 99 7.80 -12.81 2.33
CA GLU A 99 6.44 -12.33 2.13
C GLU A 99 5.56 -12.75 3.31
N VAL A 100 4.77 -11.81 3.82
CA VAL A 100 3.88 -12.00 4.98
C VAL A 100 2.48 -11.51 4.66
N GLN A 101 1.50 -12.05 5.38
CA GLN A 101 0.14 -11.50 5.39
C GLN A 101 0.04 -10.44 6.49
N LEU A 102 -0.78 -9.41 6.25
CA LEU A 102 -1.05 -8.38 7.25
C LEU A 102 -1.78 -9.02 8.44
N SER A 103 -1.33 -8.71 9.65
CA SER A 103 -1.97 -9.10 10.90
C SER A 103 -2.06 -7.91 11.85
N SER A 104 -2.94 -7.98 12.85
CA SER A 104 -3.00 -6.99 13.93
C SER A 104 -1.80 -7.08 14.88
N GLU A 105 -1.14 -8.23 14.91
CA GLU A 105 0.07 -8.48 15.68
C GLU A 105 1.31 -8.44 14.78
N ALA A 106 2.48 -8.29 15.38
CA ALA A 106 3.73 -8.40 14.65
C ALA A 106 3.88 -9.81 14.05
N VAL A 107 4.35 -9.89 12.81
CA VAL A 107 4.53 -11.16 12.09
C VAL A 107 6.02 -11.42 11.90
N THR A 108 6.48 -12.57 12.36
CA THR A 108 7.86 -13.02 12.12
C THR A 108 7.89 -14.02 10.98
N ALA A 109 8.77 -13.80 10.00
CA ALA A 109 9.00 -14.72 8.90
C ALA A 109 10.48 -14.66 8.48
N GLY A 110 11.10 -15.84 8.37
CA GLY A 110 12.54 -15.93 8.15
C GLY A 110 13.33 -15.25 9.26
N ASN A 111 14.24 -14.34 8.88
CA ASN A 111 15.06 -13.54 9.79
C ASN A 111 14.45 -12.15 10.11
N TYR A 112 13.17 -11.94 9.82
CA TYR A 112 12.56 -10.60 9.90
C TYR A 112 11.28 -10.61 10.71
N LYS A 113 11.09 -9.53 11.48
CA LYS A 113 9.84 -9.20 12.18
C LYS A 113 9.20 -7.99 11.50
N PHE A 114 7.93 -8.12 11.15
CA PHE A 114 7.11 -7.08 10.56
C PHE A 114 6.16 -6.51 11.61
N GLU A 115 6.15 -5.19 11.74
CA GLU A 115 5.23 -4.46 12.60
C GLU A 115 4.39 -3.51 11.74
N PHE A 116 3.08 -3.52 11.96
CA PHE A 116 2.13 -2.77 11.14
C PHE A 116 1.43 -1.74 12.00
N LEU A 117 1.48 -0.48 11.57
CA LEU A 117 0.65 0.58 12.15
C LEU A 117 -0.57 0.77 11.28
N THR A 118 -1.74 0.66 11.89
CA THR A 118 -3.01 0.93 11.23
C THR A 118 -3.71 2.09 11.92
N GLU A 119 -4.36 2.94 11.12
CA GLU A 119 -5.12 4.07 11.62
C GLU A 119 -6.48 4.12 10.97
N ARG A 120 -7.43 4.74 11.68
CA ARG A 120 -8.74 5.02 11.09
C ARG A 120 -8.65 6.23 10.18
N SER A 121 -8.97 6.06 8.91
CA SER A 121 -9.00 7.12 7.91
C SER A 121 -10.39 7.24 7.30
N LEU A 122 -10.92 8.47 7.28
CA LEU A 122 -12.17 8.76 6.58
C LEU A 122 -12.03 8.55 5.07
N ALA A 123 -10.89 8.89 4.49
CA ALA A 123 -10.63 8.69 3.06
C ALA A 123 -10.73 7.20 2.69
N VAL A 124 -10.09 6.34 3.48
CA VAL A 124 -10.21 4.87 3.35
C VAL A 124 -11.66 4.44 3.52
N GLY A 125 -12.34 4.90 4.56
CA GLY A 125 -13.75 4.57 4.80
C GLY A 125 -14.68 4.96 3.64
N PHE A 126 -14.49 6.14 3.04
CA PHE A 126 -15.24 6.59 1.87
C PHE A 126 -14.94 5.74 0.64
N GLN A 127 -13.67 5.48 0.36
CA GLN A 127 -13.27 4.65 -0.78
C GLN A 127 -13.83 3.23 -0.65
N SER A 128 -13.74 2.62 0.53
CA SER A 128 -14.27 1.29 0.82
C SER A 128 -15.81 1.27 0.79
N PHE A 129 -16.48 2.36 1.16
CA PHE A 129 -17.94 2.49 1.05
C PHE A 129 -18.40 2.45 -0.41
N PHE A 130 -17.79 3.23 -1.29
CA PHE A 130 -18.17 3.29 -2.71
C PHE A 130 -17.83 2.00 -3.50
N LYS A 131 -17.05 1.09 -2.93
CA LYS A 131 -16.85 -0.27 -3.48
C LYS A 131 -17.98 -1.25 -3.14
N THR A 132 -18.87 -0.92 -2.21
CA THR A 132 -20.01 -1.77 -1.87
C THR A 132 -21.15 -1.64 -2.89
N PRO A 133 -22.01 -2.65 -3.08
CA PRO A 133 -23.17 -2.53 -3.96
C PRO A 133 -24.07 -1.33 -3.62
N VAL A 134 -24.23 -1.03 -2.33
CA VAL A 134 -24.99 0.13 -1.84
C VAL A 134 -24.29 1.44 -2.21
N GLY A 135 -22.97 1.54 -1.96
CA GLY A 135 -22.19 2.71 -2.32
C GLY A 135 -22.16 2.97 -3.82
N ILE A 136 -22.03 1.92 -4.64
CA ILE A 136 -22.11 2.00 -6.10
C ILE A 136 -23.49 2.52 -6.53
N ALA A 137 -24.58 1.97 -5.98
CA ALA A 137 -25.94 2.40 -6.32
C ALA A 137 -26.16 3.89 -5.99
N ILE A 138 -25.73 4.34 -4.79
CA ILE A 138 -25.84 5.75 -4.38
C ILE A 138 -24.98 6.65 -5.26
N GLY A 139 -23.72 6.27 -5.52
CA GLY A 139 -22.81 7.03 -6.39
C GLY A 139 -23.34 7.16 -7.81
N THR A 140 -23.92 6.10 -8.37
CA THR A 140 -24.53 6.09 -9.70
C THR A 140 -25.76 6.99 -9.76
N ALA A 141 -26.67 6.88 -8.79
CA ALA A 141 -27.86 7.72 -8.71
C ALA A 141 -27.51 9.20 -8.61
N PHE A 142 -26.51 9.55 -7.79
CA PHE A 142 -26.03 10.92 -7.66
C PHE A 142 -25.43 11.44 -8.97
N THR A 143 -24.60 10.63 -9.65
CA THR A 143 -23.99 11.00 -10.93
C THR A 143 -25.06 11.25 -12.01
N LEU A 144 -26.08 10.40 -12.09
CA LEU A 144 -27.20 10.57 -13.01
C LEU A 144 -28.02 11.84 -12.71
N ALA A 145 -28.27 12.13 -11.44
CA ALA A 145 -29.00 13.33 -11.04
C ALA A 145 -28.25 14.61 -11.45
N VAL A 146 -26.92 14.66 -11.22
CA VAL A 146 -26.09 15.80 -11.65
C VAL A 146 -26.11 15.95 -13.18
N LEU A 147 -26.00 14.86 -13.92
CA LEU A 147 -26.02 14.88 -15.38
C LEU A 147 -27.37 15.37 -15.93
N LEU A 148 -28.49 14.96 -15.31
CA LEU A 148 -29.82 15.47 -15.65
C LEU A 148 -29.95 16.97 -15.41
N ILE A 149 -29.46 17.46 -14.27
CA ILE A 149 -29.47 18.90 -13.96
C ILE A 149 -28.66 19.68 -14.99
N LEU A 150 -27.46 19.20 -15.35
CA LEU A 150 -26.63 19.84 -16.37
C LEU A 150 -27.29 19.84 -17.75
N LEU A 151 -27.95 18.74 -18.14
CA LEU A 151 -28.71 18.67 -19.39
C LEU A 151 -29.89 19.64 -19.40
N MET A 152 -30.63 19.76 -18.29
CA MET A 152 -31.74 20.71 -18.16
C MET A 152 -31.26 22.16 -18.24
N LEU A 153 -30.13 22.49 -17.59
CA LEU A 153 -29.51 23.81 -17.67
C LEU A 153 -29.00 24.13 -19.09
N PHE A 154 -28.42 23.15 -19.77
CA PHE A 154 -28.00 23.31 -21.15
C PHE A 154 -29.22 23.53 -22.06
N ALA A 155 -30.27 22.72 -21.91
CA ALA A 155 -31.50 22.86 -22.68
C ALA A 155 -32.17 24.22 -22.46
N SER A 156 -32.16 24.77 -21.24
CA SER A 156 -32.73 26.10 -20.97
C SER A 156 -31.91 27.24 -21.57
N LEU A 157 -30.58 27.13 -21.58
CA LEU A 157 -29.68 28.14 -22.16
C LEU A 157 -29.74 28.19 -23.69
N PHE A 158 -29.86 27.05 -24.36
CA PHE A 158 -29.84 26.97 -25.84
C PHE A 158 -31.22 26.85 -26.47
N GLY A 159 -32.21 26.33 -25.73
CA GLY A 159 -33.60 26.22 -26.20
C GLY A 159 -34.34 27.56 -26.27
N GLY A 160 -33.83 28.61 -25.62
CA GLY A 160 -34.39 29.96 -25.67
C GLY A 160 -34.12 30.76 -26.95
N VAL A 161 -33.36 30.21 -27.92
CA VAL A 161 -32.96 30.93 -29.15
C VAL A 161 -33.88 30.64 -30.35
N VAL A 162 -34.95 29.82 -30.17
CA VAL A 162 -35.89 29.45 -31.25
C VAL A 162 -37.31 30.02 -31.01
N GLY A 163 -37.42 31.09 -30.22
CA GLY A 163 -38.68 31.80 -29.97
C GLY A 163 -38.77 33.11 -30.72
#